data_AF-A0AAE0BLU6-F1
#
_entry.id   AF-A0AAE0BLU6-F1
#
_cell.length_a   1.000
_cell.length_b   1.000
_cell.length_c   1.000
_cell.angle_alpha   90.00
_cell.angle_beta   90.00
_cell.angle_gamma   90.00
#
_symmetry.space_group_name_H-M   'P 1'
#
loop_
_entity.id
_entity.type
_entity.pdbx_description
1 polymer ?
#
loop_
_entity_poly.entity_id
_entity_poly.type
_entity_poly.pdbx_seq_one_letter_code
_entity_poly.pdbx_strand_id
1 'polypeptide(L)'
;MAMAHRVACERGEALRDTVGYHIRLDSQPPSTNGGILFCTTGMLVRRCQVDTLLKGVSHVVLDEAHERDLQQDFLLVLLKDMLPQRKDLRVVIMSATLNPHLFCNFFHQCPHVPIEEQAHPVEVLFLEDMAHMLPTGQPAASGASRAPSGGSKEGEEEEEVASAIAVDTVIAVVEHIHVNEEEGAVLVFLPGALPEGEAVARLVQIGKS
;
A
#
# COMPACT_ATOMS: atom_id res chain seq x y z
N MET A 1 8.68 9.18 6.56
CA MET A 1 9.89 9.27 7.40
C MET A 1 10.70 7.98 7.39
N ALA A 2 10.06 6.81 7.58
CA ALA A 2 10.74 5.51 7.68
C ALA A 2 11.72 5.22 6.52
N MET A 3 11.33 5.45 5.26
CA MET A 3 12.22 5.23 4.10
C MET A 3 13.48 6.08 4.11
N ALA A 4 13.37 7.39 4.36
CA ALA A 4 14.54 8.26 4.44
C ALA A 4 15.51 7.83 5.54
N HIS A 5 14.98 7.44 6.70
CA HIS A 5 15.80 6.95 7.81
C HIS A 5 16.46 5.61 7.47
N ARG A 6 15.72 4.70 6.83
CA ARG A 6 16.24 3.40 6.39
C ARG A 6 17.40 3.57 5.42
N VAL A 7 17.24 4.42 4.40
CA VAL A 7 18.27 4.67 3.39
C VAL A 7 19.48 5.37 3.98
N ALA A 8 19.30 6.33 4.91
CA ALA A 8 20.42 6.93 5.64
C ALA A 8 21.20 5.88 6.45
N CYS A 9 20.49 5.00 7.17
CA CYS A 9 21.12 3.90 7.90
C CYS A 9 21.89 2.93 7.00
N GLU A 10 21.32 2.54 5.86
CA GLU A 10 21.98 1.65 4.88
C GLU A 10 23.24 2.28 4.28
N ARG A 11 23.29 3.61 4.22
CA ARG A 11 24.46 4.39 3.76
C ARG A 11 25.46 4.66 4.89
N GLY A 12 25.16 4.27 6.13
CA GLY A 12 26.01 4.52 7.29
C GLY A 12 26.14 6.00 7.65
N GLU A 13 25.16 6.83 7.31
CA GLU A 13 25.17 8.29 7.54
C GLU A 13 24.03 8.74 8.45
N ALA A 14 24.12 9.96 8.97
CA ALA A 14 23.01 10.54 9.71
C ALA A 14 21.96 11.10 8.75
N LEU A 15 20.71 11.11 9.20
CA LEU A 15 19.67 11.85 8.48
C LEU A 15 20.10 13.32 8.35
N ARG A 16 19.82 13.93 7.20
CA ARG A 16 20.22 15.27 6.76
C ARG A 16 21.66 15.40 6.26
N ASP A 17 22.46 14.35 6.26
CA ASP A 17 23.75 14.38 5.55
C ASP A 17 23.48 14.39 4.03
N THR A 18 23.42 13.20 3.39
CA THR A 18 23.03 13.09 1.98
C THR A 18 21.58 12.65 1.77
N VAL A 19 20.87 12.20 2.81
CA VAL A 19 19.46 11.77 2.72
C VAL A 19 18.59 12.58 3.66
N GLY A 20 17.45 13.06 3.18
CA GLY A 20 16.48 13.78 3.99
C GLY A 20 15.05 13.51 3.57
N TYR A 21 14.11 14.15 4.26
CA TYR A 21 12.70 14.10 3.87
C TYR A 21 11.99 15.44 4.01
N HIS A 22 10.87 15.57 3.30
CA HIS A 22 9.93 16.66 3.46
C HIS A 22 8.49 16.17 3.37
N ILE A 23 7.77 16.30 4.48
CA ILE A 23 6.34 16.01 4.56
C ILE A 23 5.59 17.26 5.05
N ARG A 24 4.27 17.16 5.14
CA ARG A 24 3.45 18.26 5.69
C ARG A 24 3.83 18.49 7.15
N LEU A 25 4.12 19.74 7.50
CA LEU A 25 4.50 20.22 8.83
C LEU A 25 5.86 19.74 9.38
N ASP A 26 6.57 18.89 8.65
CA ASP A 26 7.90 18.44 9.06
C ASP A 26 8.87 18.35 7.87
N SER A 27 10.05 18.94 8.03
CA SER A 27 11.03 19.12 6.97
C SER A 27 12.44 19.00 7.50
N GLN A 28 13.14 17.99 7.00
CA GLN A 28 14.55 17.71 7.30
C GLN A 28 15.28 17.42 5.98
N PRO A 29 15.52 18.45 5.14
CA PRO A 29 16.19 18.27 3.87
C PRO A 29 17.68 17.91 4.08
N PRO A 30 18.31 17.24 3.09
CA PRO A 30 19.74 17.00 3.10
C PRO A 30 20.50 18.33 3.13
N SER A 31 21.64 18.33 3.82
CA SER A 31 22.49 19.52 4.03
C SER A 31 23.47 19.72 2.88
N THR A 32 23.78 18.65 2.13
CA THR A 32 24.68 18.68 0.99
C THR A 32 23.94 18.75 -0.34
N ASN A 33 24.57 19.36 -1.33
CA ASN A 33 24.14 19.22 -2.72
C ASN A 33 24.33 17.76 -3.20
N GLY A 34 23.47 17.30 -4.10
CA GLY A 34 23.51 15.91 -4.60
C GLY A 34 22.89 14.88 -3.65
N GLY A 35 22.12 15.33 -2.65
CA GLY A 35 21.39 14.45 -1.74
C GLY A 35 20.05 13.95 -2.29
N ILE A 36 19.49 12.95 -1.60
CA ILE A 36 18.18 12.36 -1.86
C ILE A 36 17.16 12.99 -0.92
N LEU A 37 16.05 13.48 -1.46
CA LEU A 37 14.94 14.02 -0.69
C LEU A 37 13.69 13.17 -0.90
N PHE A 38 13.28 12.44 0.13
CA PHE A 38 11.99 11.77 0.16
C PHE A 38 10.89 12.77 0.47
N CYS A 39 9.83 12.83 -0.32
CA CYS A 39 8.70 13.69 0.00
C CYS A 39 7.39 13.03 -0.42
N THR A 40 6.29 13.45 0.19
CA THR A 40 4.97 13.02 -0.28
C THR A 40 4.63 13.73 -1.58
N THR A 41 3.84 13.08 -2.42
CA THR A 41 3.36 13.59 -3.71
C THR A 41 2.79 15.01 -3.57
N GLY A 42 1.92 15.24 -2.59
CA GLY A 42 1.35 16.56 -2.34
C GLY A 42 2.37 17.66 -2.03
N MET A 43 3.49 17.34 -1.36
CA MET A 43 4.56 18.32 -1.13
C MET A 43 5.30 18.68 -2.42
N LEU A 44 5.53 17.70 -3.30
CA LEU A 44 6.15 17.95 -4.60
C LEU A 44 5.21 18.72 -5.55
N VAL A 45 3.92 18.39 -5.56
CA VAL A 45 2.90 19.16 -6.30
C VAL A 45 2.90 20.62 -5.84
N ARG A 46 2.91 20.87 -4.53
CA ARG A 46 2.97 22.23 -3.98
C ARG A 46 4.25 22.95 -4.36
N ARG A 47 5.39 22.24 -4.42
CA ARG A 47 6.64 22.81 -4.91
C ARG A 47 6.54 23.20 -6.39
N CYS A 48 5.92 22.37 -7.23
CA CYS A 48 5.71 22.68 -8.65
C CYS A 48 4.81 23.91 -8.87
N GLN A 49 3.89 24.20 -7.95
CA GLN A 49 3.06 25.42 -8.01
C GLN A 49 3.88 26.70 -7.75
N VAL A 50 4.89 26.62 -6.89
CA VAL A 50 5.75 27.76 -6.54
C VAL A 50 6.92 27.90 -7.53
N ASP A 51 7.51 26.77 -7.91
CA ASP A 51 8.62 26.66 -8.86
C ASP A 51 8.23 25.68 -9.97
N THR A 52 7.66 26.24 -11.03
CA THR A 52 7.15 25.50 -12.19
C THR A 52 8.22 24.76 -12.98
N LEU A 53 9.50 25.03 -12.71
CA LEU A 53 10.61 24.37 -13.39
C LEU A 53 11.40 23.43 -12.48
N LEU A 54 11.06 23.30 -11.19
CA LEU A 54 11.81 22.50 -10.20
C LEU A 54 13.32 22.74 -10.27
N LYS A 55 13.75 24.00 -10.13
CA LYS A 55 15.16 24.38 -10.12
C LYS A 55 15.90 23.67 -8.97
N GLY A 56 17.12 23.24 -9.27
CA GLY A 56 17.96 22.47 -8.34
C GLY A 56 17.59 20.99 -8.22
N VAL A 57 16.53 20.53 -8.88
CA VAL A 57 16.20 19.11 -9.00
C VAL A 57 16.70 18.59 -10.34
N SER A 58 17.47 17.50 -10.30
CA SER A 58 17.99 16.81 -11.50
C SER A 58 17.16 15.57 -11.86
N HIS A 59 16.62 14.88 -10.85
CA HIS A 59 15.85 13.65 -10.99
C HIS A 59 14.60 13.71 -10.12
N VAL A 60 13.47 13.24 -10.67
CA VAL A 60 12.25 12.96 -9.92
C VAL A 60 11.96 11.48 -10.06
N VAL A 61 11.81 10.80 -8.92
CA VAL A 61 11.42 9.39 -8.85
C VAL A 61 10.01 9.33 -8.28
N LEU A 62 9.08 8.79 -9.06
CA LEU A 62 7.71 8.55 -8.63
C LEU A 62 7.59 7.07 -8.26
N ASP A 63 7.48 6.82 -6.97
CA ASP A 63 7.29 5.48 -6.44
C ASP A 63 5.80 5.11 -6.40
N GLU A 64 5.51 3.82 -6.34
CA GLU A 64 4.16 3.26 -6.20
C GLU A 64 3.09 3.86 -7.12
N ALA A 65 3.46 4.11 -8.38
CA ALA A 65 2.54 4.70 -9.36
C ALA A 65 1.31 3.86 -9.67
N HIS A 66 1.25 2.63 -9.15
CA HIS A 66 0.12 1.74 -9.29
C HIS A 66 -1.08 2.08 -8.38
N GLU A 67 -0.89 2.85 -7.30
CA GLU A 67 -2.00 3.21 -6.39
C GLU A 67 -3.00 4.18 -7.02
N ARG A 68 -2.63 4.81 -8.14
CA ARG A 68 -3.47 5.75 -8.92
C ARG A 68 -4.12 6.85 -8.06
N ASP A 69 -3.34 7.41 -7.14
CA ASP A 69 -3.75 8.57 -6.35
C ASP A 69 -3.91 9.83 -7.23
N LEU A 70 -4.91 10.66 -6.92
CA LEU A 70 -5.23 11.87 -7.68
C LEU A 70 -4.04 12.86 -7.73
N GLN A 71 -3.29 12.99 -6.63
CA GLN A 71 -2.14 13.90 -6.59
C GLN A 71 -1.01 13.40 -7.49
N GLN A 72 -0.86 12.08 -7.60
CA GLN A 72 0.16 11.46 -8.44
C GLN A 72 -0.18 11.59 -9.91
N ASP A 73 -1.43 11.33 -10.30
CA ASP A 73 -1.91 11.57 -11.67
C ASP A 73 -1.71 13.04 -12.07
N PHE A 74 -2.03 13.99 -11.18
CA PHE A 74 -1.79 15.41 -11.42
C PHE A 74 -0.30 15.74 -11.58
N LEU A 75 0.56 15.16 -10.73
CA LEU A 75 2.00 15.34 -10.81
C LEU A 75 2.58 14.81 -12.13
N LEU A 76 2.07 13.68 -12.63
CA LEU A 76 2.47 13.13 -13.93
C LEU A 76 2.19 14.11 -15.07
N VAL A 77 1.03 14.77 -15.06
CA VAL A 77 0.69 15.83 -16.04
C VAL A 77 1.66 17.00 -15.94
N LEU A 78 1.92 17.51 -14.73
CA LEU A 78 2.86 18.61 -14.52
C LEU A 78 4.28 18.28 -15.02
N LEU A 79 4.75 17.06 -14.73
CA LEU A 79 6.07 16.60 -15.17
C LEU A 79 6.13 16.43 -16.69
N LYS A 80 5.07 15.88 -17.31
CA LYS A 80 4.99 15.74 -18.77
C LYS A 80 5.11 17.09 -19.47
N ASP A 81 4.47 18.13 -18.95
CA ASP A 81 4.55 19.49 -19.50
C ASP A 81 5.91 20.17 -19.22
N MET A 82 6.60 19.75 -18.17
CA MET A 82 7.90 20.28 -17.76
C MET A 82 9.07 19.70 -18.58
N LEU A 83 9.03 18.41 -18.92
CA LEU A 83 10.11 17.70 -19.64
C LEU A 83 10.53 18.34 -20.98
N PRO A 84 9.62 18.92 -21.80
CA PRO A 84 10.03 19.67 -22.98
C PRO A 84 10.90 20.90 -22.70
N GLN A 85 10.70 21.54 -21.54
CA GLN A 85 11.39 22.77 -21.14
C GLN A 85 12.68 22.48 -20.35
N ARG A 86 12.70 21.42 -19.55
CA ARG A 86 13.86 20.95 -18.77
C ARG A 86 14.45 19.68 -19.37
N LYS A 87 15.29 19.83 -20.39
CA LYS A 87 15.99 18.69 -21.05
C LYS A 87 16.99 17.97 -20.14
N ASP A 88 17.40 18.63 -19.06
CA ASP A 88 18.30 18.12 -18.03
C ASP A 88 17.57 17.36 -16.91
N LEU A 89 16.24 17.51 -16.79
CA LEU A 89 15.43 16.80 -15.82
C LEU A 89 15.17 15.36 -16.27
N ARG A 90 15.40 14.40 -15.37
CA ARG A 90 15.06 13.00 -15.56
C ARG A 90 13.87 12.62 -14.68
N VAL A 91 12.95 11.85 -15.22
CA VAL A 91 11.80 11.30 -14.48
C VAL A 91 11.89 9.78 -14.55
N VAL A 92 11.80 9.13 -13.38
CA VAL A 92 11.74 7.68 -13.23
C VAL A 92 10.40 7.35 -12.58
N ILE A 93 9.68 6.39 -13.14
CA ILE A 93 8.39 5.92 -12.62
C ILE A 93 8.59 4.47 -12.20
N MET A 94 8.31 4.19 -10.94
CA MET A 94 8.38 2.86 -10.34
C MET A 94 6.95 2.38 -10.06
N SER A 95 6.68 1.12 -10.39
CA SER A 95 5.36 0.51 -10.26
C SER A 95 5.51 -0.99 -10.09
N ALA A 96 4.78 -1.57 -9.13
CA ALA A 96 4.76 -3.01 -8.87
C ALA A 96 3.80 -3.78 -9.81
N THR A 97 3.04 -3.10 -10.68
CA THR A 97 1.95 -3.74 -11.44
C THR A 97 2.29 -4.11 -12.89
N LEU A 98 1.51 -5.06 -13.42
CA LEU A 98 1.71 -5.71 -14.71
C LEU A 98 1.40 -4.84 -15.95
N ASN A 99 0.93 -3.59 -15.80
CA ASN A 99 0.57 -2.74 -16.95
C ASN A 99 1.47 -1.49 -17.10
N PRO A 100 2.77 -1.66 -17.40
CA PRO A 100 3.68 -0.55 -17.63
C PRO A 100 3.32 0.26 -18.89
N HIS A 101 2.53 -0.33 -19.80
CA HIS A 101 2.14 0.32 -21.07
C HIS A 101 1.37 1.62 -20.87
N LEU A 102 0.60 1.75 -19.78
CA LEU A 102 -0.14 2.99 -19.50
C LEU A 102 0.83 4.17 -19.33
N PHE A 103 1.88 4.01 -18.53
CA PHE A 103 2.90 5.03 -18.31
C PHE A 103 3.76 5.26 -19.56
N CYS A 104 4.18 4.17 -20.23
CA CYS A 104 4.94 4.28 -21.48
C CYS A 104 4.18 5.08 -22.53
N ASN A 105 2.90 4.79 -22.74
CA ASN A 105 2.08 5.51 -23.71
C ASN A 105 1.87 6.97 -23.31
N PHE A 106 1.69 7.24 -22.02
CA PHE A 106 1.53 8.60 -21.51
C PHE A 106 2.79 9.46 -21.74
N PHE A 107 4.00 8.89 -21.59
CA PHE A 107 5.29 9.55 -21.82
C PHE A 107 5.92 9.24 -23.19
N HIS A 108 5.10 9.11 -24.24
CA HIS A 108 5.59 8.99 -25.63
C HIS A 108 6.50 7.78 -25.89
N GLN A 109 6.05 6.61 -25.45
CA GLN A 109 6.79 5.33 -25.55
C GLN A 109 8.13 5.36 -24.81
N CYS A 110 8.11 5.79 -23.55
CA CYS A 110 9.32 5.79 -22.74
C CYS A 110 9.86 4.35 -22.53
N PRO A 111 11.19 4.20 -22.33
CA PRO A 111 11.79 2.89 -22.04
C PRO A 111 11.15 2.26 -20.80
N HIS A 112 10.93 0.95 -20.87
CA HIS A 112 10.46 0.11 -19.76
C HIS A 112 11.55 -0.88 -19.39
N VAL A 113 11.87 -0.97 -18.10
CA VAL A 113 12.84 -1.91 -17.55
C VAL A 113 12.10 -2.81 -16.55
N PRO A 114 11.72 -4.05 -16.93
CA PRO A 114 11.13 -4.98 -15.99
C PRO A 114 12.19 -5.41 -14.97
N ILE A 115 11.80 -5.48 -13.70
CA ILE A 115 12.61 -6.07 -12.64
C ILE A 115 11.99 -7.44 -12.35
N GLU A 116 12.78 -8.50 -12.49
CA GLU A 116 12.35 -9.85 -12.15
C GLU A 116 12.42 -10.02 -10.63
N GLU A 117 11.28 -10.26 -10.00
CA GLU A 117 11.22 -10.60 -8.58
C GLU A 117 11.10 -12.11 -8.42
N GLN A 118 11.95 -12.68 -7.58
CA GLN A 118 11.85 -14.08 -7.18
C GLN A 118 11.25 -14.13 -5.77
N ALA A 119 9.92 -14.17 -5.70
CA ALA A 119 9.22 -14.42 -4.44
C ALA A 119 9.39 -15.89 -4.03
N HIS A 120 9.45 -16.15 -2.73
CA HIS A 120 9.26 -17.49 -2.21
C HIS A 120 7.87 -18.00 -2.61
N PRO A 121 7.71 -19.28 -2.98
CA PRO A 121 6.41 -19.81 -3.35
C PRO A 121 5.45 -19.66 -2.17
N VAL A 122 4.29 -19.06 -2.43
CA VAL A 122 3.21 -18.88 -1.45
C VAL A 122 2.06 -19.80 -1.85
N GLU A 123 1.64 -20.66 -0.94
CA GLU A 123 0.43 -21.46 -1.09
C GLU A 123 -0.80 -20.59 -0.76
N VAL A 124 -1.82 -20.66 -1.60
CA VAL A 124 -3.06 -19.90 -1.43
C VAL A 124 -4.18 -20.87 -1.10
N LEU A 125 -4.77 -20.70 0.08
CA LEU A 125 -5.92 -21.47 0.56
C LEU A 125 -7.15 -20.56 0.60
N PHE A 126 -8.27 -21.08 0.10
CA PHE A 126 -9.58 -20.44 0.21
C PHE A 126 -10.36 -21.01 1.40
N LEU A 127 -11.46 -20.36 1.75
CA LEU A 127 -12.28 -20.78 2.89
C LEU A 127 -12.80 -22.22 2.73
N GLU A 128 -13.10 -22.62 1.50
CA GLU A 128 -13.54 -23.97 1.16
C GLU A 128 -12.45 -25.02 1.45
N ASP A 129 -11.18 -24.66 1.25
CA ASP A 129 -10.04 -25.54 1.53
C ASP A 129 -9.86 -25.73 3.05
N MET A 130 -10.28 -24.75 3.85
CA MET A 130 -10.15 -24.74 5.31
C MET A 130 -11.41 -25.19 6.05
N ALA A 131 -12.50 -25.50 5.32
CA ALA A 131 -13.82 -25.77 5.91
C ALA A 131 -13.83 -26.93 6.90
N HIS A 132 -12.94 -27.90 6.75
CA HIS A 132 -12.80 -29.06 7.64
C HIS A 132 -12.00 -28.75 8.92
N MET A 133 -11.30 -27.62 8.96
CA MET A 133 -10.49 -27.15 10.09
C MET A 133 -11.24 -26.13 10.96
N LEU A 134 -12.31 -25.54 10.43
CA LEU A 134 -13.12 -24.53 11.10
C LEU A 134 -14.22 -25.16 11.98
N PRO A 135 -14.63 -24.51 13.09
CA PRO A 135 -15.73 -24.98 13.91
C PRO A 135 -17.01 -25.15 13.08
N THR A 136 -17.48 -26.39 12.94
CA THR A 136 -18.74 -26.71 12.26
C THR A 136 -19.92 -25.97 12.90
N GLY A 137 -20.49 -25.00 12.19
CA GLY A 137 -21.68 -24.28 12.67
C GLY A 137 -22.12 -23.05 11.86
N GLN A 138 -21.30 -22.50 10.98
CA GLN A 138 -21.71 -21.39 10.12
C GLN A 138 -22.10 -21.91 8.72
N PRO A 139 -23.25 -21.48 8.17
CA PRO A 139 -23.65 -21.93 6.86
C PRO A 139 -22.63 -21.41 5.86
N ALA A 140 -21.96 -22.34 5.16
CA ALA A 140 -21.38 -22.06 3.86
C ALA A 140 -22.41 -21.25 3.08
N ALA A 141 -22.02 -20.08 2.58
CA ALA A 141 -22.90 -19.20 1.81
C ALA A 141 -23.43 -19.96 0.58
N SER A 142 -24.52 -20.70 0.77
CA SER A 142 -25.23 -21.40 -0.28
C SER A 142 -25.90 -20.30 -1.08
N GLY A 143 -25.40 -20.07 -2.29
CA GLY A 143 -25.90 -19.04 -3.21
C GLY A 143 -27.41 -19.04 -3.29
N ALA A 144 -28.03 -18.00 -2.74
CA ALA A 144 -29.44 -17.72 -2.90
C ALA A 144 -29.60 -16.60 -3.92
N SER A 145 -29.80 -17.01 -5.17
CA SER A 145 -30.52 -16.19 -6.15
C SER A 145 -31.88 -15.84 -5.55
N ARG A 146 -32.07 -14.59 -5.09
CA ARG A 146 -33.39 -14.02 -4.84
C ARG A 146 -33.37 -12.52 -5.13
N ALA A 147 -34.23 -12.14 -6.08
CA ALA A 147 -34.44 -10.78 -6.57
C ALA A 147 -34.86 -9.83 -5.44
N PRO A 148 -34.58 -8.51 -5.56
CA PRO A 148 -34.83 -7.56 -4.49
C PRO A 148 -36.30 -7.15 -4.48
N SER A 149 -36.95 -7.28 -3.31
CA SER A 149 -38.20 -6.57 -3.05
C SER A 149 -38.19 -5.96 -1.64
N GLY A 150 -37.76 -4.70 -1.59
CA GLY A 150 -38.26 -3.62 -0.73
C GLY A 150 -38.37 -3.84 0.79
N GLY A 151 -37.55 -3.10 1.55
CA GLY A 151 -37.80 -2.86 2.98
C GLY A 151 -36.58 -2.39 3.77
N SER A 152 -36.41 -1.08 3.89
CA SER A 152 -35.34 -0.41 4.64
C SER A 152 -35.40 -0.71 6.16
N LYS A 153 -34.50 -1.59 6.63
CA LYS A 153 -33.90 -1.67 8.00
C LYS A 153 -33.06 -2.95 8.22
N GLU A 154 -33.13 -3.92 7.31
CA GLU A 154 -32.43 -5.21 7.45
C GLU A 154 -30.91 -5.14 7.11
N GLY A 155 -30.48 -4.12 6.37
CA GLY A 155 -29.09 -4.03 5.90
C GLY A 155 -28.03 -3.77 6.99
N GLU A 156 -28.37 -3.08 8.08
CA GLU A 156 -27.41 -2.81 9.16
C GLU A 156 -27.18 -4.06 10.04
N GLU A 157 -28.25 -4.81 10.34
CA GLU A 157 -28.16 -6.06 11.11
C GLU A 157 -27.50 -7.19 10.29
N GLU A 158 -27.78 -7.29 8.98
CA GLU A 158 -27.12 -8.26 8.10
C GLU A 158 -25.62 -7.96 7.93
N GLU A 159 -25.23 -6.68 7.83
CA GLU A 159 -23.84 -6.27 7.72
C GLU A 159 -23.07 -6.51 9.04
N GLU A 160 -23.68 -6.22 10.18
CA GLU A 160 -23.11 -6.49 11.51
C GLU A 160 -22.95 -7.98 11.79
N VAL A 161 -23.95 -8.80 11.40
CA VAL A 161 -23.89 -10.27 11.54
C VAL A 161 -22.87 -10.88 10.57
N ALA A 162 -22.79 -10.42 9.32
CA ALA A 162 -21.77 -10.88 8.36
C ALA A 162 -20.35 -10.49 8.83
N SER A 163 -20.21 -9.31 9.41
CA SER A 163 -18.99 -8.79 10.02
C SER A 163 -18.55 -9.63 11.24
N ALA A 164 -19.47 -9.96 12.15
CA ALA A 164 -19.19 -10.82 13.30
C ALA A 164 -18.81 -12.26 12.89
N ILE A 165 -19.53 -12.82 11.89
CA ILE A 165 -19.22 -14.12 11.28
C ILE A 165 -17.79 -14.13 10.70
N ALA A 166 -17.34 -13.03 10.10
CA ALA A 166 -15.99 -12.90 9.57
C ALA A 166 -14.92 -12.88 10.68
N VAL A 167 -15.17 -12.21 11.80
CA VAL A 167 -14.20 -12.10 12.91
C VAL A 167 -13.96 -13.44 13.59
N ASP A 168 -15.01 -14.18 13.94
CA ASP A 168 -14.85 -15.49 14.61
C ASP A 168 -14.14 -16.49 13.70
N THR A 169 -14.42 -16.45 12.39
CA THR A 169 -13.73 -17.26 11.39
C THR A 169 -12.24 -16.93 11.36
N VAL A 170 -11.88 -15.65 11.33
CA VAL A 170 -10.47 -15.20 11.37
C VAL A 170 -9.78 -15.69 12.64
N ILE A 171 -10.42 -15.58 13.80
CA ILE A 171 -9.85 -16.06 15.06
C ILE A 171 -9.59 -17.57 15.00
N ALA A 172 -10.56 -18.36 14.53
CA ALA A 172 -10.40 -19.80 14.40
C ALA A 172 -9.26 -20.19 13.44
N VAL A 173 -9.09 -19.47 12.33
CA VAL A 173 -7.96 -19.66 11.40
C VAL A 173 -6.63 -19.35 12.09
N VAL A 174 -6.53 -18.23 12.81
CA VAL A 174 -5.29 -17.83 13.50
C VAL A 174 -4.94 -18.82 14.61
N GLU A 175 -5.91 -19.30 15.39
CA GLU A 175 -5.71 -20.35 16.39
C GLU A 175 -5.22 -21.65 15.74
N HIS A 176 -5.79 -22.03 14.60
CA HIS A 176 -5.35 -23.21 13.87
C HIS A 176 -3.89 -23.08 13.40
N ILE A 177 -3.52 -21.95 12.81
CA ILE A 177 -2.15 -21.68 12.36
C ILE A 177 -1.19 -21.72 13.54
N HIS A 178 -1.51 -21.05 14.65
CA HIS A 178 -0.66 -21.00 15.84
C HIS A 178 -0.35 -22.39 16.43
N VAL A 179 -1.29 -23.33 16.32
CA VAL A 179 -1.14 -24.68 16.88
C VAL A 179 -0.50 -25.66 15.89
N ASN A 180 -0.75 -25.54 14.59
CA ASN A 180 -0.43 -26.58 13.61
C ASN A 180 0.72 -26.22 12.66
N GLU A 181 1.06 -24.94 12.52
CA GLU A 181 2.09 -24.48 11.58
C GLU A 181 3.43 -24.17 12.26
N GLU A 182 4.48 -24.06 11.46
CA GLU A 182 5.83 -23.72 11.91
C GLU A 182 5.93 -22.27 12.45
N GLU A 183 7.02 -21.96 13.15
CA GLU A 183 7.27 -20.63 13.70
C GLU A 183 7.28 -19.55 12.59
N GLY A 184 6.40 -18.56 12.73
CA GLY A 184 6.26 -17.48 11.75
C GLY A 184 5.37 -16.35 12.25
N ALA A 185 5.44 -15.20 11.58
CA ALA A 185 4.55 -14.08 11.86
C ALA A 185 3.25 -14.23 11.07
N VAL A 186 2.11 -14.03 11.73
CA VAL A 186 0.78 -14.01 11.09
C VAL A 186 0.38 -12.56 10.83
N LEU A 187 0.13 -12.22 9.56
CA LEU A 187 -0.39 -10.92 9.14
C LEU A 187 -1.86 -11.06 8.74
N VAL A 188 -2.75 -10.37 9.46
CA VAL A 188 -4.20 -10.41 9.22
C VAL A 188 -4.66 -9.07 8.65
N PHE A 189 -5.34 -9.10 7.51
CA PHE A 189 -5.97 -7.93 6.90
C PHE A 189 -7.44 -7.85 7.31
N LEU A 190 -7.80 -6.81 8.06
CA LEU A 190 -9.14 -6.57 8.55
C LEU A 190 -9.72 -5.27 7.97
N PRO A 191 -11.03 -5.20 7.68
CA PRO A 191 -11.67 -3.94 7.29
C PRO A 191 -11.67 -2.97 8.49
N GLY A 192 -11.34 -1.69 8.24
CA GLY A 192 -11.15 -0.68 9.29
C GLY A 192 -12.41 -0.22 10.05
N ALA A 193 -13.57 -0.83 9.79
CA ALA A 193 -14.83 -0.55 10.47
C ALA A 193 -15.22 -1.61 11.52
N LEU A 194 -14.39 -2.65 11.72
CA LEU A 194 -14.66 -3.65 12.74
C LEU A 194 -14.53 -3.05 14.15
N PRO A 195 -15.30 -3.54 15.14
CA PRO A 195 -15.10 -3.19 16.54
C PRO A 195 -13.73 -3.73 17.00
N GLU A 196 -12.70 -2.91 16.84
CA GLU A 196 -11.29 -3.24 17.08
C GLU A 196 -11.04 -3.79 18.49
N GLY A 197 -11.91 -3.51 19.46
CA GLY A 197 -11.67 -3.83 20.87
C GLY A 197 -11.59 -5.34 21.17
N GLU A 198 -12.61 -6.11 20.80
CA GLU A 198 -12.74 -7.50 21.26
C GLU A 198 -11.95 -8.48 20.38
N ALA A 199 -12.03 -8.31 19.06
CA ALA A 199 -11.31 -9.13 18.09
C ALA A 199 -9.79 -9.02 18.27
N VAL A 200 -9.26 -7.79 18.35
CA VAL A 200 -7.82 -7.57 18.53
C VAL A 200 -7.38 -8.06 19.90
N ALA A 201 -8.18 -7.88 20.96
CA ALA A 201 -7.83 -8.40 22.28
C ALA A 201 -7.68 -9.93 22.28
N ARG A 202 -8.58 -10.66 21.62
CA ARG A 202 -8.48 -12.13 21.49
C ARG A 202 -7.28 -12.55 20.65
N LEU A 203 -7.03 -11.90 19.51
CA LEU A 203 -5.85 -12.17 18.68
C LEU A 203 -4.54 -11.91 19.43
N VAL A 204 -4.47 -10.85 20.24
CA VAL A 204 -3.31 -10.54 21.09
C VAL A 204 -3.12 -11.58 22.20
N GLN A 205 -4.18 -12.21 22.70
CA GLN A 205 -4.05 -13.29 23.68
C GLN A 205 -3.43 -14.55 23.06
N ILE A 206 -3.82 -14.90 21.84
CA ILE A 206 -3.27 -16.05 21.10
C ILE A 206 -1.77 -15.86 20.84
N GLY A 207 -1.34 -14.66 20.44
CA GLY A 207 0.08 -14.38 20.20
C GLY A 207 0.98 -14.36 21.45
N LYS A 208 0.43 -14.54 22.66
CA LYS A 208 1.17 -14.56 23.93
C LYS A 208 1.30 -15.95 24.56
N SER A 209 0.57 -16.94 24.07
CA SER A 209 0.67 -18.35 24.50
C SER A 209 1.81 -19.07 23.78
#